data_AF-A0A7S1HVR4-F1
#
_entry.id   AF-A0A7S1HVR4-F1
#
_cell.length_a   1.000
_cell.length_b   1.000
_cell.length_c   1.000
_cell.angle_alpha   90.00
_cell.angle_beta   90.00
_cell.angle_gamma   90.00
#
_symmetry.space_group_name_H-M   'P 1'
#
loop_
_entity.id
_entity.type
_entity.pdbx_description
1 polymer ?
#
loop_
_entity_poly.entity_id
_entity_poly.type
_entity_poly.pdbx_seq_one_letter_code
_entity_poly.pdbx_strand_id
1 'polypeptide(L)'
;RRVVGMDPPEARILLDPCGIPASHQPRPRYRVWGVVGFSVMVAMCFLIADHRLFRSQPHKVAQSLNLLRKISIKLGAIPVETPSYEVVGSLGWSGWSKGEIRRYGKGVAIETTMDPQSNSGFMALAEYLGVTGNPANNATQAIAMTAPVVTEGSGQPIAMTAPVVTKDVDEAGTKKAMQFILPSEYKELKDAPVPTNKAVKLVQLPPRIVAVEQFTGETTAEDTLARAMRVADAAEAEGYKVARTADGVPKYTLNRYNDPRSIPWLRRNEVWVPLGEEANL
;
A
#
# COMPACT_ATOMS: atom_id res chain seq x y z
N ARG A 1 24.52 11.59 -74.00
CA ARG A 1 23.86 12.92 -74.04
C ARG A 1 23.69 13.38 -72.61
N ARG A 2 24.09 14.63 -72.38
CA ARG A 2 24.27 15.33 -71.09
C ARG A 2 22.90 15.55 -70.42
N VAL A 3 22.76 15.17 -69.15
CA VAL A 3 21.65 15.59 -68.26
C VAL A 3 22.35 16.23 -67.07
N VAL A 4 22.75 17.50 -67.20
CA VAL A 4 22.02 18.69 -66.73
C VAL A 4 21.66 18.53 -65.26
N GLY A 5 22.52 19.10 -64.42
CA GLY A 5 22.29 19.25 -63.00
C GLY A 5 21.11 20.17 -62.75
N MET A 6 20.28 19.78 -61.79
CA MET A 6 19.31 20.67 -61.14
C MET A 6 19.78 20.83 -59.71
N ASP A 7 20.28 22.04 -59.42
CA ASP A 7 20.51 22.49 -58.05
C ASP A 7 19.17 22.48 -57.27
N PRO A 8 19.17 22.04 -56.00
CA PRO A 8 18.00 22.18 -55.14
C PRO A 8 17.79 23.66 -54.76
N PRO A 9 16.54 24.09 -54.51
CA PRO A 9 16.24 25.48 -54.22
C PRO A 9 16.81 25.90 -52.85
N GLU A 10 17.46 27.05 -52.82
CA GLU A 10 17.90 27.74 -51.61
C GLU A 10 16.73 27.97 -50.65
N ALA A 11 16.71 27.24 -49.55
CA ALA A 11 15.89 27.59 -48.40
C ALA A 11 16.54 28.78 -47.70
N ARG A 12 16.02 29.99 -47.95
CA ARG A 12 16.31 31.18 -47.12
C ARG A 12 15.87 30.91 -45.69
N ILE A 13 16.84 30.62 -44.81
CA ILE A 13 16.63 30.57 -43.37
C ILE A 13 16.52 32.02 -42.89
N LEU A 14 15.32 32.43 -42.48
CA LEU A 14 15.13 33.63 -41.67
C LEU A 14 15.83 33.40 -40.32
N LEU A 15 16.99 34.02 -40.14
CA LEU A 15 17.71 34.06 -38.87
C LEU A 15 17.12 35.18 -38.01
N ASP A 16 16.65 34.85 -36.82
CA ASP A 16 16.44 35.81 -35.73
C ASP A 16 17.79 36.40 -35.26
N PRO A 17 17.82 37.59 -34.63
CA PRO A 17 19.05 38.34 -34.32
C PRO A 17 20.04 37.66 -33.37
N CYS A 18 19.74 36.44 -32.90
CA CYS A 18 20.57 35.68 -31.96
C CYS A 18 21.23 34.42 -32.56
N GLY A 19 21.13 34.17 -33.87
CA GLY A 19 22.05 33.24 -34.57
C GLY A 19 22.00 31.76 -34.17
N ILE A 20 20.81 31.18 -33.93
CA ILE A 20 20.65 29.74 -33.64
C ILE A 20 19.82 29.07 -34.75
N PRO A 21 20.27 27.94 -35.34
CA PRO A 21 19.53 27.23 -36.39
C PRO A 21 18.25 26.56 -35.84
N ALA A 22 17.16 26.64 -36.60
CA ALA A 22 15.81 26.21 -36.23
C ALA A 22 15.61 24.69 -36.00
N SER A 23 16.66 23.87 -36.06
CA SER A 23 16.62 22.43 -35.79
C SER A 23 17.04 22.03 -34.37
N HIS A 24 17.38 23.00 -33.50
CA HIS A 24 17.78 22.76 -32.11
C HIS A 24 17.08 23.70 -31.11
N GLN A 25 15.75 23.74 -31.13
CA GLN A 25 14.98 24.22 -29.97
C GLN A 25 14.42 23.05 -29.16
N PRO A 26 14.62 22.98 -27.83
CA PRO A 26 13.97 21.98 -27.02
C PRO A 26 12.47 22.24 -27.04
N ARG A 27 11.70 21.30 -27.63
CA ARG A 27 10.24 21.30 -27.49
C ARG A 27 9.91 21.28 -25.99
N PRO A 28 9.02 22.15 -25.48
CA PRO A 28 8.56 22.02 -24.12
C PRO A 28 7.77 20.71 -24.04
N ARG A 29 8.40 19.67 -23.48
CA ARG A 29 7.67 18.53 -22.95
C ARG A 29 6.81 19.10 -21.83
N TYR A 30 5.52 19.24 -22.08
CA TYR A 30 4.52 19.44 -21.05
C TYR A 30 4.67 18.30 -20.04
N ARG A 31 5.45 18.54 -18.97
CA ARG A 31 5.44 17.71 -17.78
C ARG A 31 4.03 17.83 -17.23
N VAL A 32 3.32 16.70 -17.21
CA VAL A 32 2.09 16.55 -16.45
C VAL A 32 2.45 16.91 -15.00
N TRP A 33 2.11 18.12 -14.59
CA TRP A 33 2.17 18.53 -13.19
C TRP A 33 1.23 17.60 -12.44
N GLY A 34 1.80 16.88 -11.47
CA GLY A 34 1.06 15.93 -10.64
C GLY A 34 -0.17 16.58 -10.01
N VAL A 35 -1.18 15.74 -9.76
CA VAL A 35 -2.52 16.05 -9.26
C VAL A 35 -2.54 16.97 -8.01
N VAL A 36 -1.42 17.11 -7.30
CA VAL A 36 -1.25 18.08 -6.21
C VAL A 36 -1.36 19.54 -6.68
N GLY A 37 -0.84 19.85 -7.88
CA GLY A 37 -0.96 21.19 -8.48
C GLY A 37 -2.39 21.52 -8.90
N PHE A 38 -3.15 20.52 -9.36
CA PHE A 38 -4.54 20.72 -9.77
C PHE A 38 -5.47 20.91 -8.57
N SER A 39 -5.25 20.22 -7.45
CA SER A 39 -6.04 20.45 -6.22
C SER A 39 -5.75 21.80 -5.56
N VAL A 40 -4.49 22.26 -5.56
CA VAL A 40 -4.15 23.61 -5.05
C VAL A 40 -4.67 24.69 -6.01
N MET A 41 -4.63 24.46 -7.32
CA MET A 41 -5.16 25.39 -8.32
C MET A 41 -6.70 25.44 -8.29
N VAL A 42 -7.40 24.33 -8.05
CA VAL A 42 -8.85 24.31 -7.84
C VAL A 42 -9.21 24.98 -6.50
N ALA A 43 -8.44 24.75 -5.42
CA ALA A 43 -8.65 25.44 -4.14
C ALA A 43 -8.36 26.94 -4.22
N MET A 44 -7.32 27.36 -4.97
CA MET A 44 -7.06 28.78 -5.25
C MET A 44 -8.08 29.38 -6.22
N CYS A 45 -8.58 28.64 -7.21
CA CYS A 45 -9.69 29.09 -8.06
C CYS A 45 -10.98 29.23 -7.26
N PHE A 46 -11.26 28.40 -6.24
CA PHE A 46 -12.40 28.62 -5.34
C PHE A 46 -12.18 29.80 -4.38
N LEU A 47 -10.93 30.13 -4.02
CA LEU A 47 -10.62 31.31 -3.21
C LEU A 47 -10.62 32.62 -4.02
N ILE A 48 -10.30 32.57 -5.32
CA ILE A 48 -10.24 33.75 -6.20
C ILE A 48 -11.57 33.97 -6.93
N ALA A 49 -12.30 32.90 -7.26
CA ALA A 49 -13.57 32.97 -7.97
C ALA A 49 -14.79 32.93 -7.03
N ASP A 50 -14.76 33.57 -5.85
CA ASP A 50 -16.06 33.90 -5.22
C ASP A 50 -16.12 34.96 -4.11
N HIS A 51 -15.47 36.10 -4.29
CA HIS A 51 -15.74 37.24 -3.40
C HIS A 51 -17.18 37.80 -3.53
N ARG A 52 -17.95 37.35 -4.55
CA ARG A 52 -19.34 37.78 -4.80
C ARG A 52 -20.41 36.82 -4.25
N LEU A 53 -20.29 35.48 -4.30
CA LEU A 53 -21.26 34.60 -3.64
C LEU A 53 -21.13 34.61 -2.11
N PHE A 54 -19.93 34.82 -1.56
CA PHE A 54 -19.74 34.87 -0.10
C PHE A 54 -20.58 35.99 0.54
N ARG A 55 -20.87 37.06 -0.22
CA ARG A 55 -21.67 38.19 0.22
C ARG A 55 -23.19 37.99 0.07
N SER A 56 -23.65 37.05 -0.76
CA SER A 56 -25.07 36.90 -1.11
C SER A 56 -25.78 35.72 -0.43
N GLN A 57 -25.06 34.68 0.00
CA GLN A 57 -25.64 33.45 0.58
C GLN A 57 -24.74 32.81 1.67
N PRO A 58 -24.48 33.47 2.82
CA PRO A 58 -23.53 32.97 3.83
C PRO A 58 -23.92 31.60 4.42
N HIS A 59 -25.22 31.27 4.45
CA HIS A 59 -25.73 29.99 4.95
C HIS A 59 -25.39 28.80 4.05
N LYS A 60 -25.31 28.99 2.72
CA LYS A 60 -24.95 27.91 1.78
C LYS A 60 -23.46 27.58 1.83
N VAL A 61 -22.60 28.59 1.96
CA VAL A 61 -21.15 28.40 2.12
C VAL A 61 -20.84 27.68 3.45
N ALA A 62 -21.51 28.05 4.53
CA ALA A 62 -21.40 27.37 5.82
C ALA A 62 -21.92 25.91 5.79
N GLN A 63 -23.01 25.63 5.05
CA GLN A 63 -23.49 24.26 4.83
C GLN A 63 -22.49 23.43 4.00
N SER A 64 -21.91 23.98 2.94
CA SER A 64 -20.90 23.30 2.12
C SER A 64 -19.60 23.03 2.89
N LEU A 65 -19.15 23.96 3.74
CA LEU A 65 -18.01 23.76 4.63
C LEU A 65 -18.29 22.73 5.73
N ASN A 66 -19.52 22.68 6.26
CA ASN A 66 -19.94 21.62 7.19
C ASN A 66 -20.08 20.27 6.48
N LEU A 67 -20.49 20.24 5.22
CA LEU A 67 -20.53 19.03 4.40
C LEU A 67 -19.11 18.54 4.07
N LEU A 68 -18.18 19.44 3.75
CA LEU A 68 -16.75 19.13 3.56
C LEU A 68 -16.05 18.74 4.87
N ARG A 69 -16.44 19.30 6.02
CA ARG A 69 -16.00 18.84 7.35
C ARG A 69 -16.56 17.45 7.68
N LYS A 70 -17.81 17.16 7.32
CA LYS A 70 -18.43 15.84 7.47
C LYS A 70 -17.85 14.80 6.50
N ILE A 71 -17.44 15.21 5.29
CA ILE A 71 -16.66 14.44 4.32
C ILE A 71 -15.16 14.65 4.59
N SER A 72 -14.75 14.51 5.85
CA SER A 72 -13.32 14.41 6.19
C SER A 72 -12.82 13.06 5.68
N ILE A 73 -12.44 13.02 4.40
CA ILE A 73 -11.55 11.99 3.86
C ILE A 73 -10.30 12.05 4.73
N LYS A 74 -10.13 11.10 5.63
CA LYS A 74 -8.92 10.97 6.45
C LYS A 74 -7.76 10.63 5.50
N LEU A 75 -7.11 11.67 4.98
CA LEU A 75 -5.98 11.56 4.06
C LEU A 75 -4.82 10.86 4.77
N GLY A 76 -4.59 9.56 4.46
CA GLY A 76 -3.41 8.80 4.87
C GLY A 76 -3.25 8.48 6.36
N ALA A 77 -4.08 9.04 7.25
CA ALA A 77 -3.99 8.80 8.68
C ALA A 77 -4.31 7.34 9.04
N ILE A 78 -3.56 6.79 10.00
CA ILE A 78 -3.78 5.48 10.61
C ILE A 78 -4.22 5.75 12.05
N PRO A 79 -5.53 5.94 12.33
CA PRO A 79 -6.02 6.37 13.64
C PRO A 79 -6.25 5.20 14.61
N VAL A 80 -5.68 4.03 14.31
CA VAL A 80 -5.87 2.79 15.05
C VAL A 80 -4.53 2.32 15.60
N GLU A 81 -4.56 1.50 16.65
CA GLU A 81 -3.37 0.90 17.22
C GLU A 81 -2.61 0.09 16.16
N THR A 82 -1.28 0.16 16.22
CA THR A 82 -0.38 -0.66 15.40
C THR A 82 0.57 -1.44 16.30
N PRO A 83 0.94 -2.69 15.96
CA PRO A 83 1.84 -3.48 16.78
C PRO A 83 3.16 -2.75 17.04
N SER A 84 3.59 -2.69 18.31
CA SER A 84 4.87 -2.11 18.69
C SER A 84 6.03 -2.97 18.20
N TYR A 85 7.09 -2.33 17.74
CA TYR A 85 8.33 -2.98 17.33
C TYR A 85 9.54 -2.13 17.69
N GLU A 86 10.69 -2.80 17.75
CA GLU A 86 12.00 -2.18 17.81
C GLU A 86 12.67 -2.31 16.44
N VAL A 87 13.32 -1.24 15.97
CA VAL A 87 14.15 -1.29 14.76
C VAL A 87 15.55 -1.76 15.17
N VAL A 88 15.93 -2.95 14.73
CA VAL A 88 17.20 -3.61 15.08
C VAL A 88 18.22 -3.56 13.93
N GLY A 89 17.80 -3.11 12.75
CA GLY A 89 18.67 -2.96 11.59
C GLY A 89 18.01 -2.16 10.47
N SER A 90 18.79 -1.83 9.45
CA SER A 90 18.34 -1.13 8.25
C SER A 90 18.90 -1.85 7.04
N LEU A 91 18.06 -2.22 6.07
CA LEU A 91 18.54 -2.78 4.79
C LEU A 91 18.83 -1.70 3.75
N GLY A 92 18.53 -0.42 4.07
CA GLY A 92 18.80 0.74 3.21
C GLY A 92 17.87 0.82 1.99
N TRP A 93 17.30 2.00 1.70
CA TRP A 93 16.53 2.24 0.46
C TRP A 93 16.55 3.72 0.07
N SER A 94 16.42 3.99 -1.23
CA SER A 94 16.47 5.33 -1.83
C SER A 94 15.08 5.79 -2.31
N GLY A 95 14.84 7.11 -2.27
CA GLY A 95 13.54 7.69 -2.65
C GLY A 95 12.52 7.68 -1.52
N TRP A 96 11.33 7.12 -1.77
CA TRP A 96 10.19 7.12 -0.84
C TRP A 96 10.01 5.80 -0.07
N SER A 97 10.72 4.74 -0.44
CA SER A 97 10.69 3.48 0.30
C SER A 97 11.73 3.53 1.40
N LYS A 98 11.31 3.12 2.60
CA LYS A 98 12.20 2.83 3.70
C LYS A 98 12.06 1.36 3.98
N GLY A 99 13.11 0.77 4.49
CA GLY A 99 12.92 -0.48 5.15
C GLY A 99 13.97 -0.74 6.19
N GLU A 100 13.65 -1.77 6.94
CA GLU A 100 14.08 -1.92 8.32
C GLU A 100 14.07 -3.40 8.65
N ILE A 101 14.91 -3.78 9.59
CA ILE A 101 14.79 -5.04 10.30
C ILE A 101 14.12 -4.70 11.62
N ARG A 102 12.98 -5.33 11.87
CA ARG A 102 12.14 -5.03 13.03
C ARG A 102 11.97 -6.26 13.90
N ARG A 103 12.10 -6.07 15.21
CA ARG A 103 11.77 -7.07 16.23
C ARG A 103 10.39 -6.76 16.79
N TYR A 104 9.48 -7.72 16.67
CA TYR A 104 8.15 -7.67 17.27
C TYR A 104 8.09 -8.58 18.50
N GLY A 105 7.41 -8.11 19.53
CA GLY A 105 7.04 -8.94 20.67
C GLY A 105 5.96 -9.98 20.33
N LYS A 106 5.58 -10.77 21.33
CA LYS A 106 4.43 -11.65 21.23
C LYS A 106 3.12 -10.86 21.11
N GLY A 107 2.13 -11.46 20.47
CA GLY A 107 0.77 -10.94 20.41
C GLY A 107 -0.20 -12.01 19.93
N VAL A 108 -1.47 -11.63 19.75
CA VAL A 108 -2.51 -12.51 19.25
C VAL A 108 -3.06 -11.95 17.94
N ALA A 109 -3.42 -12.82 17.02
CA ALA A 109 -4.18 -12.47 15.83
C ALA A 109 -5.42 -13.35 15.72
N ILE A 110 -6.39 -12.86 14.96
CA ILE A 110 -7.46 -13.69 14.39
C ILE A 110 -7.13 -13.95 12.93
N GLU A 111 -7.30 -15.20 12.51
CA GLU A 111 -7.05 -15.64 11.14
C GLU A 111 -8.31 -16.25 10.55
N THR A 112 -8.53 -15.97 9.28
CA THR A 112 -9.48 -16.71 8.46
C THR A 112 -8.86 -17.02 7.11
N THR A 113 -9.43 -18.03 6.49
CA THR A 113 -9.08 -18.41 5.13
C THR A 113 -9.99 -17.69 4.15
N MET A 114 -9.41 -16.96 3.19
CA MET A 114 -10.16 -16.14 2.25
C MET A 114 -10.18 -16.74 0.84
N ASP A 115 -11.30 -16.47 0.18
CA ASP A 115 -11.39 -16.49 -1.27
C ASP A 115 -10.89 -15.11 -1.79
N PRO A 116 -9.83 -15.05 -2.61
CA PRO A 116 -9.27 -13.78 -3.08
C PRO A 116 -10.26 -12.88 -3.83
N GLN A 117 -11.31 -13.47 -4.41
CA GLN A 117 -12.37 -12.77 -5.14
C GLN A 117 -13.48 -12.26 -4.23
N SER A 118 -13.44 -12.54 -2.93
CA SER A 118 -14.52 -12.25 -1.99
C SER A 118 -14.05 -11.42 -0.80
N ASN A 119 -14.91 -10.51 -0.36
CA ASN A 119 -14.70 -9.76 0.88
C ASN A 119 -15.15 -10.55 2.13
N SER A 120 -15.56 -11.81 1.98
CA SER A 120 -16.09 -12.64 3.07
C SER A 120 -15.09 -12.85 4.20
N GLY A 121 -13.80 -13.00 3.88
CA GLY A 121 -12.74 -13.14 4.88
C GLY A 121 -12.63 -11.90 5.78
N PHE A 122 -12.55 -10.72 5.17
CA PHE A 122 -12.52 -9.45 5.91
C PHE A 122 -13.75 -9.28 6.79
N MET A 123 -14.94 -9.57 6.25
CA MET A 123 -16.20 -9.43 6.99
C MET A 123 -16.27 -10.39 8.17
N ALA A 124 -15.82 -11.65 8.02
CA ALA A 124 -15.80 -12.61 9.12
C ALA A 124 -14.90 -12.15 10.28
N LEU A 125 -13.74 -11.56 9.98
CA LEU A 125 -12.86 -10.97 11.00
C LEU A 125 -13.47 -9.69 11.60
N ALA A 126 -14.11 -8.84 10.80
CA ALA A 126 -14.76 -7.62 11.27
C ALA A 126 -15.97 -7.91 12.17
N GLU A 127 -16.73 -8.97 11.90
CA GLU A 127 -17.82 -9.47 12.74
C GLU A 127 -17.30 -9.94 14.10
N TYR A 128 -16.19 -10.67 14.14
CA TYR A 128 -15.56 -11.07 15.41
C TYR A 128 -15.24 -9.86 16.30
N LEU A 129 -14.72 -8.78 15.71
CA LEU A 129 -14.40 -7.54 16.43
C LEU A 129 -15.64 -6.72 16.83
N GLY A 130 -16.80 -6.96 16.22
CA GLY A 130 -18.02 -6.16 16.43
C GLY A 130 -18.08 -4.87 15.61
N VAL A 131 -17.34 -4.78 14.50
CA VAL A 131 -17.33 -3.58 13.63
C VAL A 131 -18.64 -3.41 12.88
N THR A 132 -19.30 -4.52 12.53
CA THR A 132 -20.52 -4.56 11.69
C THR A 132 -21.80 -4.80 12.49
N GLY A 133 -21.71 -4.93 13.82
CA GLY A 133 -22.85 -5.25 14.68
C GLY A 133 -22.42 -5.91 15.99
N ASN A 134 -23.23 -6.84 16.49
CA ASN A 134 -22.88 -7.58 17.71
C ASN A 134 -21.62 -8.43 17.49
N PRO A 135 -20.63 -8.39 18.41
CA PRO A 135 -19.39 -9.13 18.26
C PRO A 135 -19.62 -10.64 18.16
N ALA A 136 -19.06 -11.27 17.12
CA ALA A 136 -19.12 -12.71 16.90
C ALA A 136 -18.05 -13.46 17.72
N ASN A 137 -18.06 -13.22 19.02
CA ASN A 137 -17.24 -13.91 20.01
C ASN A 137 -18.06 -14.30 21.24
N ASN A 138 -17.60 -15.29 21.99
CA ASN A 138 -18.35 -15.87 23.11
C ASN A 138 -18.63 -14.89 24.26
N ALA A 139 -17.82 -13.83 24.39
CA ALA A 139 -17.99 -12.79 25.38
C ALA A 139 -18.96 -11.68 24.93
N THR A 140 -19.39 -11.69 23.67
CA THR A 140 -20.13 -10.57 23.03
C THR A 140 -19.45 -9.22 23.26
N GLN A 141 -18.11 -9.23 23.32
CA GLN A 141 -17.29 -8.08 23.66
C GLN A 141 -16.73 -7.44 22.39
N ALA A 142 -16.95 -6.14 22.22
CA ALA A 142 -16.36 -5.40 21.11
C ALA A 142 -14.84 -5.23 21.35
N ILE A 143 -14.05 -5.45 20.31
CA ILE A 143 -12.59 -5.35 20.36
C ILE A 143 -12.17 -4.24 19.41
N ALA A 144 -11.28 -3.36 19.87
CA ALA A 144 -10.77 -2.27 19.06
C ALA A 144 -10.06 -2.79 17.81
N MET A 145 -10.34 -2.17 16.66
CA MET A 145 -9.66 -2.49 15.41
C MET A 145 -8.23 -1.97 15.46
N THR A 146 -7.30 -2.73 14.88
CA THR A 146 -5.89 -2.36 14.73
C THR A 146 -5.50 -2.30 13.24
N ALA A 147 -4.31 -1.82 12.97
CA ALA A 147 -3.64 -1.96 11.67
C ALA A 147 -2.26 -2.62 11.89
N PRO A 148 -1.72 -3.38 10.92
CA PRO A 148 -2.22 -3.61 9.57
C PRO A 148 -3.21 -4.78 9.46
N VAL A 149 -3.93 -4.83 8.34
CA VAL A 149 -4.51 -6.07 7.83
C VAL A 149 -3.41 -6.86 7.13
N VAL A 150 -3.20 -8.10 7.55
CA VAL A 150 -2.15 -8.97 7.06
C VAL A 150 -2.75 -9.99 6.08
N THR A 151 -2.11 -10.19 4.94
CA THR A 151 -2.43 -11.28 4.01
C THR A 151 -1.17 -12.02 3.61
N GLU A 152 -1.22 -13.35 3.62
CA GLU A 152 -0.11 -14.17 3.18
C GLU A 152 0.12 -14.05 1.66
N GLY A 153 1.39 -13.93 1.27
CA GLY A 153 1.82 -14.03 -0.11
C GLY A 153 2.01 -15.49 -0.52
N SER A 154 1.48 -15.88 -1.68
CA SER A 154 1.73 -17.20 -2.25
C SER A 154 3.10 -17.21 -2.95
N GLY A 155 4.00 -18.07 -2.49
CA GLY A 155 5.35 -18.20 -3.04
C GLY A 155 5.41 -19.00 -4.34
N GLN A 156 4.38 -18.92 -5.18
CA GLN A 156 4.31 -19.64 -6.45
C GLN A 156 4.34 -18.62 -7.60
N PRO A 157 5.28 -18.73 -8.55
CA PRO A 157 5.36 -17.82 -9.68
C PRO A 157 4.11 -17.96 -10.55
N ILE A 158 3.26 -16.94 -10.59
CA ILE A 158 2.08 -16.91 -11.46
C ILE A 158 2.56 -16.68 -12.90
N ALA A 159 2.23 -17.60 -13.80
CA ALA A 159 2.56 -17.51 -15.21
C ALA A 159 1.90 -16.27 -15.85
N MET A 160 2.68 -15.57 -16.67
CA MET A 160 2.38 -14.24 -17.22
C MET A 160 1.22 -14.24 -18.22
N THR A 161 0.06 -13.67 -17.86
CA THR A 161 -0.90 -13.09 -18.83
C THR A 161 -1.77 -12.00 -18.18
N ALA A 162 -1.67 -10.77 -18.71
CA ALA A 162 -2.48 -9.59 -18.34
C ALA A 162 -3.96 -9.71 -18.82
N PRO A 163 -4.94 -8.82 -18.46
CA PRO A 163 -4.89 -7.66 -17.56
C PRO A 163 -6.07 -7.54 -16.51
N VAL A 164 -5.88 -6.62 -15.54
CA VAL A 164 -6.82 -5.88 -14.64
C VAL A 164 -7.61 -6.61 -13.51
N VAL A 165 -7.65 -5.93 -12.34
CA VAL A 165 -8.48 -6.09 -11.12
C VAL A 165 -8.15 -7.31 -10.26
N THR A 166 -7.28 -7.13 -9.25
CA THR A 166 -7.05 -8.05 -8.09
C THR A 166 -7.44 -9.50 -8.37
N LYS A 167 -6.78 -10.11 -9.37
CA LYS A 167 -6.85 -11.54 -9.65
C LYS A 167 -5.65 -12.20 -9.00
N ASP A 168 -5.72 -12.29 -7.69
CA ASP A 168 -4.81 -13.12 -6.94
C ASP A 168 -5.36 -14.56 -6.93
N VAL A 169 -5.46 -15.18 -8.11
CA VAL A 169 -5.78 -16.61 -8.23
C VAL A 169 -4.46 -17.36 -8.23
N ASP A 170 -4.22 -18.18 -7.21
CA ASP A 170 -3.27 -19.28 -7.35
C ASP A 170 -3.97 -20.38 -8.16
N GLU A 171 -3.39 -20.83 -9.28
CA GLU A 171 -3.93 -21.90 -10.14
C GLU A 171 -4.09 -23.26 -9.42
N ALA A 172 -3.64 -23.37 -8.17
CA ALA A 172 -3.77 -24.55 -7.32
C ALA A 172 -4.96 -24.52 -6.33
N GLY A 173 -5.82 -23.49 -6.36
CA GLY A 173 -6.93 -23.38 -5.39
C GLY A 173 -6.46 -23.23 -3.93
N THR A 174 -5.22 -22.74 -3.74
CA THR A 174 -4.64 -22.56 -2.41
C THR A 174 -5.20 -21.27 -1.81
N LYS A 175 -6.29 -21.47 -1.09
CA LYS A 175 -6.86 -20.57 -0.09
C LYS A 175 -5.79 -19.72 0.65
N LYS A 176 -5.78 -18.39 0.45
CA LYS A 176 -4.89 -17.45 1.16
C LYS A 176 -5.41 -17.19 2.58
N ALA A 177 -4.52 -16.93 3.53
CA ALA A 177 -4.90 -16.53 4.89
C ALA A 177 -4.92 -15.00 5.02
N MET A 178 -5.92 -14.48 5.73
CA MET A 178 -6.02 -13.09 6.16
C MET A 178 -6.01 -13.05 7.69
N GLN A 179 -5.26 -12.11 8.26
CA GLN A 179 -5.18 -11.92 9.70
C GLN A 179 -5.43 -10.47 10.10
N PHE A 180 -6.13 -10.27 11.22
CA PHE A 180 -6.11 -9.03 11.98
C PHE A 180 -5.35 -9.27 13.28
N ILE A 181 -4.41 -8.39 13.60
CA ILE A 181 -3.68 -8.44 14.86
C ILE A 181 -4.57 -7.84 15.95
N LEU A 182 -4.68 -8.48 17.11
CA LEU A 182 -5.46 -7.93 18.21
C LEU A 182 -4.69 -6.80 18.93
N PRO A 183 -5.38 -5.90 19.64
CA PRO A 183 -4.75 -4.88 20.48
C PRO A 183 -3.70 -5.45 21.44
N SER A 184 -2.73 -4.63 21.85
CA SER A 184 -1.60 -5.04 22.70
C SER A 184 -1.97 -5.54 24.10
N GLU A 185 -3.22 -5.35 24.53
CA GLU A 185 -3.78 -5.96 25.74
C GLU A 185 -3.88 -7.50 25.63
N TYR A 186 -4.03 -8.04 24.41
CA TYR A 186 -4.12 -9.48 24.14
C TYR A 186 -2.73 -10.06 23.82
N LYS A 187 -2.08 -10.66 24.83
CA LYS A 187 -0.72 -11.20 24.70
C LYS A 187 -0.68 -12.72 24.49
N GLU A 188 -1.65 -13.43 25.05
CA GLU A 188 -1.80 -14.87 24.97
C GLU A 188 -3.20 -15.24 24.44
N LEU A 189 -3.33 -16.41 23.81
CA LEU A 189 -4.62 -16.91 23.29
C LEU A 189 -5.77 -16.87 24.30
N LYS A 190 -5.47 -17.13 25.58
CA LYS A 190 -6.46 -17.16 26.67
C LYS A 190 -7.03 -15.79 27.02
N ASP A 191 -6.34 -14.72 26.64
CA ASP A 191 -6.75 -13.35 26.95
C ASP A 191 -7.83 -12.88 25.96
N ALA A 192 -7.92 -13.51 24.78
CA ALA A 192 -8.83 -13.13 23.71
C ALA A 192 -10.15 -13.92 23.77
N PRO A 193 -11.31 -13.26 23.54
CA PRO A 193 -12.59 -13.94 23.39
C PRO A 193 -12.56 -14.99 22.28
N VAL A 194 -13.19 -16.14 22.51
CA VAL A 194 -13.20 -17.24 21.54
C VAL A 194 -14.16 -16.91 20.39
N PRO A 195 -13.74 -17.02 19.12
CA PRO A 195 -14.64 -16.79 17.99
C PRO A 195 -15.82 -17.76 17.99
N THR A 196 -17.02 -17.27 17.67
CA THR A 196 -18.21 -18.14 17.49
C THR A 196 -18.29 -18.72 16.08
N ASN A 197 -17.71 -18.02 15.10
CA ASN A 197 -17.60 -18.47 13.73
C ASN A 197 -16.43 -19.45 13.57
N LYS A 198 -16.71 -20.70 13.17
CA LYS A 198 -15.70 -21.76 12.98
C LYS A 198 -14.68 -21.47 11.87
N ALA A 199 -14.96 -20.54 10.97
CA ALA A 199 -14.01 -20.11 9.93
C ALA A 199 -12.92 -19.18 10.49
N VAL A 200 -13.15 -18.56 11.65
CA VAL A 200 -12.21 -17.67 12.32
C VAL A 200 -11.52 -18.41 13.47
N LYS A 201 -10.21 -18.33 13.53
CA LYS A 201 -9.40 -18.95 14.59
C LYS A 201 -8.48 -17.93 15.24
N LEU A 202 -8.19 -18.11 16.52
CA LEU A 202 -7.14 -17.36 17.20
C LEU A 202 -5.77 -17.98 16.87
N VAL A 203 -4.79 -17.12 16.62
CA VAL A 203 -3.42 -17.48 16.28
C VAL A 203 -2.46 -16.76 17.21
N GLN A 204 -1.57 -17.52 17.85
CA GLN A 204 -0.52 -16.94 18.68
C GLN A 204 0.58 -16.43 17.75
N LEU A 205 0.91 -15.15 17.87
CA LEU A 205 2.08 -14.58 17.22
C LEU A 205 3.25 -14.62 18.22
N PRO A 206 4.26 -15.49 18.01
CA PRO A 206 5.45 -15.47 18.84
C PRO A 206 6.28 -14.19 18.60
N PRO A 207 7.26 -13.89 19.47
CA PRO A 207 8.31 -12.94 19.16
C PRO A 207 8.94 -13.28 17.82
N ARG A 208 9.16 -12.27 16.97
CA ARG A 208 9.61 -12.49 15.60
C ARG A 208 10.48 -11.32 15.12
N ILE A 209 11.46 -11.65 14.29
CA ILE A 209 12.24 -10.67 13.54
C ILE A 209 11.77 -10.72 12.08
N VAL A 210 11.52 -9.56 11.50
CA VAL A 210 11.08 -9.43 10.12
C VAL A 210 11.89 -8.35 9.40
N ALA A 211 12.27 -8.63 8.16
CA ALA A 211 12.72 -7.61 7.23
C ALA A 211 11.50 -6.97 6.56
N VAL A 212 11.48 -5.64 6.48
CA VAL A 212 10.32 -4.88 6.00
C VAL A 212 10.72 -3.88 4.93
N GLU A 213 9.97 -3.82 3.83
CA GLU A 213 9.97 -2.68 2.89
C GLU A 213 8.61 -1.97 2.97
N GLN A 214 8.64 -0.67 3.25
CA GLN A 214 7.48 0.23 3.21
C GLN A 214 7.36 0.88 1.83
N PHE A 215 6.14 0.92 1.29
CA PHE A 215 5.85 1.51 -0.01
C PHE A 215 4.42 2.08 -0.08
N THR A 216 4.15 2.84 -1.14
CA THR A 216 2.85 3.46 -1.43
C THR A 216 2.28 2.97 -2.75
N GLY A 217 0.97 3.15 -2.97
CA GLY A 217 0.32 2.82 -4.23
C GLY A 217 -0.48 1.52 -4.19
N GLU A 218 -0.62 0.89 -5.36
CA GLU A 218 -1.36 -0.36 -5.52
C GLU A 218 -0.55 -1.56 -5.03
N THR A 219 -1.25 -2.63 -4.67
CA THR A 219 -0.66 -3.86 -4.12
C THR A 219 -1.00 -5.04 -5.02
N THR A 220 -0.41 -5.10 -6.21
CA THR A 220 -0.56 -6.26 -7.10
C THR A 220 0.29 -7.42 -6.59
N ALA A 221 -0.09 -8.67 -6.90
CA ALA A 221 0.70 -9.85 -6.55
C ALA A 221 2.14 -9.74 -7.06
N GLU A 222 2.32 -9.30 -8.31
CA GLU A 222 3.62 -9.14 -8.95
C GLU A 222 4.52 -8.12 -8.23
N ASP A 223 4.02 -6.90 -7.96
CA ASP A 223 4.82 -5.87 -7.27
C ASP A 223 5.15 -6.31 -5.83
N THR A 224 4.20 -6.96 -5.16
CA THR A 224 4.40 -7.46 -3.79
C THR A 224 5.44 -8.57 -3.76
N LEU A 225 5.41 -9.51 -4.71
CA LEU A 225 6.41 -10.57 -4.83
C LEU A 225 7.78 -10.01 -5.17
N ALA A 226 7.87 -9.08 -6.12
CA ALA A 226 9.14 -8.44 -6.48
C ALA A 226 9.75 -7.69 -5.28
N ARG A 227 8.94 -7.01 -4.46
CA ARG A 227 9.35 -6.43 -3.17
C ARG A 227 9.84 -7.49 -2.20
N ALA A 228 9.09 -8.58 -2.02
CA ALA A 228 9.47 -9.66 -1.12
C ALA A 228 10.83 -10.27 -1.49
N MET A 229 11.08 -10.51 -2.78
CA MET A 229 12.38 -10.98 -3.26
C MET A 229 13.50 -10.00 -2.94
N ARG A 230 13.32 -8.70 -3.26
CA ARG A 230 14.33 -7.68 -2.94
C ARG A 230 14.62 -7.56 -1.45
N VAL A 231 13.59 -7.61 -0.62
CA VAL A 231 13.72 -7.57 0.85
C VAL A 231 14.48 -8.79 1.35
N ALA A 232 14.17 -9.97 0.81
CA ALA A 232 14.85 -11.22 1.17
C ALA A 232 16.33 -11.18 0.78
N ASP A 233 16.64 -10.78 -0.46
CA ASP A 233 18.02 -10.70 -0.96
C ASP A 233 18.84 -9.69 -0.13
N ALA A 234 18.26 -8.54 0.22
CA ALA A 234 18.91 -7.54 1.06
C ALA A 234 19.14 -8.05 2.49
N ALA A 235 18.17 -8.77 3.08
CA ALA A 235 18.34 -9.36 4.40
C ALA A 235 19.42 -10.45 4.42
N GLU A 236 19.49 -11.27 3.38
CA GLU A 236 20.54 -12.29 3.23
C GLU A 236 21.93 -11.66 3.05
N ALA A 237 22.03 -10.53 2.33
CA ALA A 237 23.28 -9.78 2.20
C ALA A 237 23.79 -9.21 3.54
N GLU A 238 22.88 -8.88 4.46
CA GLU A 238 23.19 -8.47 5.84
C GLU A 238 23.41 -9.67 6.80
N GLY A 239 23.39 -10.90 6.28
CA GLY A 239 23.69 -12.13 7.03
C GLY A 239 22.49 -12.77 7.74
N TYR A 240 21.26 -12.32 7.47
CA TYR A 240 20.06 -12.96 8.02
C TYR A 240 19.64 -14.17 7.21
N LYS A 241 19.05 -15.17 7.87
CA LYS A 241 18.50 -16.34 7.21
C LYS A 241 17.06 -16.09 6.78
N VAL A 242 16.76 -16.30 5.50
CA VAL A 242 15.41 -16.24 4.96
C VAL A 242 14.95 -17.63 4.52
N ALA A 243 13.75 -18.02 4.92
CA ALA A 243 13.14 -19.26 4.44
C ALA A 243 12.54 -19.05 3.03
N ARG A 244 12.94 -19.92 2.09
CA ARG A 244 12.47 -19.90 0.70
C ARG A 244 11.85 -21.24 0.30
N THR A 245 10.94 -21.21 -0.65
CA THR A 245 10.44 -22.41 -1.34
C THR A 245 11.52 -23.02 -2.23
N ALA A 246 11.29 -24.21 -2.78
CA ALA A 246 12.21 -24.85 -3.73
C ALA A 246 12.47 -23.97 -4.97
N ASP A 247 11.48 -23.16 -5.36
CA ASP A 247 11.56 -22.23 -6.49
C ASP A 247 12.28 -20.91 -6.13
N GLY A 248 12.85 -20.81 -4.92
CA GLY A 248 13.60 -19.64 -4.44
C GLY A 248 12.72 -18.49 -3.95
N VAL A 249 11.41 -18.69 -3.82
CA VAL A 249 10.49 -17.62 -3.39
C VAL A 249 10.45 -17.53 -1.86
N PRO A 250 10.70 -16.35 -1.25
CA PRO A 250 10.65 -16.20 0.20
C PRO A 250 9.21 -16.32 0.71
N LYS A 251 9.04 -16.79 1.95
CA LYS A 251 7.77 -16.58 2.66
C LYS A 251 7.60 -15.09 2.95
N TYR A 252 6.46 -14.51 2.64
CA TYR A 252 6.19 -13.10 2.93
C TYR A 252 4.73 -12.82 3.28
N THR A 253 4.49 -11.65 3.87
CA THR A 253 3.14 -11.12 4.12
C THR A 253 3.01 -9.70 3.61
N LEU A 254 1.84 -9.37 3.08
CA LEU A 254 1.44 -8.02 2.70
C LEU A 254 0.64 -7.39 3.84
N ASN A 255 1.10 -6.25 4.31
CA ASN A 255 0.58 -5.54 5.47
C ASN A 255 0.01 -4.20 5.02
N ARG A 256 -1.33 -4.08 5.03
CA ARG A 256 -2.05 -2.87 4.56
C ARG A 256 -2.58 -2.09 5.75
N TYR A 257 -2.22 -0.80 5.83
CA TYR A 257 -2.53 0.01 7.01
C TYR A 257 -3.74 0.93 6.83
N ASN A 258 -4.07 1.27 5.59
CA ASN A 258 -5.11 2.25 5.30
C ASN A 258 -6.40 1.58 4.81
N ASP A 259 -7.53 2.24 5.07
CA ASP A 259 -8.84 1.81 4.58
C ASP A 259 -8.87 1.77 3.03
N PRO A 260 -9.59 0.83 2.40
CA PRO A 260 -9.71 0.73 0.95
C PRO A 260 -10.21 2.00 0.23
N ARG A 261 -10.89 2.93 0.92
CA ARG A 261 -11.34 4.22 0.37
C ARG A 261 -10.28 5.32 0.45
N SER A 262 -9.16 5.08 1.12
CA SER A 262 -8.04 6.02 1.20
C SER A 262 -7.42 6.22 -0.19
N ILE A 263 -6.91 7.41 -0.48
CA ILE A 263 -6.27 7.71 -1.78
C ILE A 263 -5.04 6.81 -2.00
N PRO A 264 -4.92 6.06 -3.11
CA PRO A 264 -3.89 5.02 -3.29
C PRO A 264 -2.44 5.47 -3.04
N TRP A 265 -2.04 6.63 -3.54
CA TRP A 265 -0.67 7.15 -3.37
C TRP A 265 -0.37 7.71 -1.97
N LEU A 266 -1.37 7.79 -1.08
CA LEU A 266 -1.20 8.13 0.33
C LEU A 266 -1.29 6.91 1.25
N ARG A 267 -1.52 5.72 0.69
CA ARG A 267 -1.57 4.48 1.48
C ARG A 267 -0.16 4.06 1.87
N ARG A 268 -0.01 3.64 3.11
CA ARG A 268 1.12 2.87 3.62
C ARG A 268 0.82 1.39 3.44
N ASN A 269 1.67 0.74 2.66
CA ASN A 269 1.74 -0.71 2.53
C ASN A 269 3.13 -1.17 2.94
N GLU A 270 3.22 -2.39 3.44
CA GLU A 270 4.51 -3.00 3.76
C GLU A 270 4.55 -4.46 3.31
N VAL A 271 5.71 -4.90 2.83
CA VAL A 271 6.02 -6.31 2.63
C VAL A 271 6.93 -6.76 3.75
N TRP A 272 6.55 -7.83 4.46
CA TRP A 272 7.33 -8.39 5.55
C TRP A 272 7.84 -9.77 5.16
N VAL A 273 9.14 -9.98 5.32
CA VAL A 273 9.82 -11.27 5.14
C VAL A 273 10.29 -11.74 6.52
N PRO A 274 9.75 -12.85 7.06
CA PRO A 274 10.22 -13.42 8.31
C PRO A 274 11.69 -13.87 8.21
N LEU A 275 12.47 -13.52 9.22
CA LEU A 275 13.86 -13.94 9.34
C LEU A 275 13.96 -15.06 10.38
N GLY A 276 14.87 -16.01 10.16
CA GLY A 276 15.24 -16.99 11.18
C GLY A 276 15.90 -16.33 12.38
N GLU A 277 15.82 -16.95 13.56
CA GLU A 277 16.57 -16.49 14.74
C GLU A 277 18.06 -16.34 14.40
N GLU A 278 18.65 -15.25 14.90
CA GLU A 278 19.92 -14.65 14.50
C GLU A 278 21.07 -15.64 14.41
N ALA A 279 21.90 -15.50 13.37
CA ALA A 279 23.22 -16.13 13.29
C ALA A 279 24.35 -15.21 13.77
N ASN A 280 24.08 -13.95 14.16
CA ASN A 280 25.13 -13.00 14.54
C ASN A 280 24.68 -12.09 15.71
N LEU A 281 25.04 -12.50 16.93
CA LEU A 281 25.41 -11.64 18.05
C LEU A 281 26.81 -12.05 18.51
#